data_AF-A0A271J4Z6-F1
#
_entry.id   AF-A0A271J4Z6-F1
#
_cell.length_a   1.000
_cell.length_b   1.000
_cell.length_c   1.000
_cell.angle_alpha   90.00
_cell.angle_beta   90.00
_cell.angle_gamma   90.00
#
_symmetry.space_group_name_H-M   'P 1'
#
loop_
_entity.id
_entity.type
_entity.pdbx_description
1 polymer ?
#
loop_
_entity_poly.entity_id
_entity_poly.type
_entity_poly.pdbx_seq_one_letter_code
_entity_poly.pdbx_strand_id
1 'polypeptide(L)'
;MLYRRIDGTAHASVPHAPRHSPTGIEWGYCGSGPADLARSVLLALTDEPTAERLYQAFKADVVARVPRAGGVLRAADVRVWVAAQTTPAA
;
A
#
# COMPACT_ATOMS: atom_id res chain seq x y z
N MET A 1 1.67 10.33 -2.14
CA MET A 1 2.69 10.33 -3.21
C MET A 1 3.71 9.24 -2.90
N LEU A 2 4.22 8.57 -3.92
CA LEU A 2 5.29 7.58 -3.86
C LEU A 2 6.43 8.05 -4.76
N TYR A 3 7.64 8.13 -4.23
CA TYR A 3 8.82 8.55 -4.99
C TYR A 3 10.08 7.89 -4.46
N ARG A 4 11.10 7.78 -5.30
CA ARG A 4 12.43 7.32 -4.89
C ARG A 4 13.39 8.48 -4.83
N ARG A 5 14.25 8.45 -3.81
CA ARG A 5 15.42 9.32 -3.74
C ARG A 5 16.48 8.85 -4.73
N ILE A 6 17.47 9.70 -4.95
CA ILE A 6 18.61 9.40 -5.83
C ILE A 6 19.42 8.18 -5.36
N ASP A 7 19.39 7.88 -4.07
CA ASP A 7 20.00 6.69 -3.46
C ASP A 7 19.16 5.40 -3.64
N GLY A 8 18.01 5.48 -4.30
CA GLY A 8 17.10 4.36 -4.54
C GLY A 8 16.05 4.12 -3.44
N THR A 9 16.17 4.81 -2.29
CA THR A 9 15.28 4.64 -1.14
C THR A 9 13.85 5.05 -1.50
N ALA A 10 12.91 4.14 -1.25
CA ALA A 10 11.49 4.37 -1.44
C ALA A 10 10.88 5.22 -0.32
N HIS A 11 10.13 6.25 -0.70
CA HIS A 11 9.38 7.11 0.21
C HIS A 11 7.91 7.20 -0.19
N ALA A 12 7.05 7.25 0.82
CA ALA A 12 5.63 7.51 0.70
C ALA A 12 5.24 8.69 1.60
N SER A 13 4.16 9.39 1.23
CA SER A 13 3.59 10.46 2.08
C SER A 13 2.91 9.94 3.34
N VAL A 14 2.56 8.65 3.40
CA VAL A 14 2.00 8.02 4.58
C VAL A 14 3.12 7.56 5.51
N PRO A 15 2.97 7.65 6.85
CA PRO A 15 3.92 7.06 7.78
C PRO A 15 4.07 5.56 7.53
N HIS A 16 5.30 5.05 7.58
CA HIS A 16 5.56 3.60 7.50
C HIS A 16 5.15 2.95 8.82
N ALA A 17 4.25 1.97 8.74
CA ALA A 17 3.85 1.12 9.86
C ALA A 17 4.53 -0.26 9.73
N PRO A 18 5.75 -0.44 10.27
CA PRO A 18 6.58 -1.62 10.03
C PRO A 18 5.95 -2.90 10.56
N ARG A 19 5.99 -3.97 9.75
CA ARG A 19 5.57 -5.31 10.17
C ARG A 19 6.39 -6.40 9.51
N HIS A 20 6.64 -6.30 8.21
CA HIS A 20 7.31 -7.32 7.41
C HIS A 20 8.72 -6.93 6.99
N SER A 21 8.99 -5.62 6.84
CA SER A 21 10.23 -5.13 6.27
C SER A 21 10.97 -4.18 7.22
N PRO A 22 12.11 -4.61 7.80
CA PRO A 22 12.95 -3.71 8.60
C PRO A 22 13.66 -2.66 7.73
N THR A 23 13.77 -2.90 6.42
CA THR A 23 14.44 -2.01 5.46
C THR A 23 13.53 -0.94 4.86
N GLY A 24 12.25 -0.92 5.24
CA GLY A 24 11.29 0.10 4.81
C GLY A 24 10.25 -0.37 3.80
N ILE A 25 9.49 0.60 3.31
CA ILE A 25 8.45 0.44 2.29
C ILE A 25 9.03 0.29 0.88
N GLU A 26 8.34 -0.42 0.01
CA GLU A 26 8.71 -0.62 -1.40
C GLU A 26 7.44 -0.79 -2.27
N TRP A 27 7.58 -0.89 -3.60
CA TRP A 27 6.47 -1.14 -4.54
C TRP A 27 6.97 -1.64 -5.90
N GLY A 28 6.04 -2.05 -6.76
CA GLY A 28 6.33 -2.50 -8.13
C GLY A 28 6.76 -3.97 -8.23
N TYR A 29 6.60 -4.74 -7.15
CA TYR A 29 6.79 -6.19 -7.10
C TYR A 29 6.03 -6.79 -5.91
N CYS A 30 5.99 -8.12 -5.83
CA CYS A 30 5.45 -8.85 -4.68
C CYS A 30 6.56 -9.13 -3.65
N GLY A 31 6.43 -8.60 -2.42
CA GLY A 31 7.38 -8.86 -1.33
C GLY A 31 7.01 -8.17 -0.02
N SER A 32 7.94 -8.17 0.95
CA SER A 32 7.71 -7.62 2.29
C SER A 32 7.60 -6.09 2.33
N GLY A 33 8.47 -5.36 1.64
CA GLY A 33 8.38 -3.88 1.57
C GLY A 33 7.09 -3.38 0.91
N PRO A 34 6.61 -3.98 -0.20
CA PRO A 34 5.27 -3.71 -0.75
C PRO A 34 4.13 -4.07 0.21
N ALA A 35 4.28 -5.12 1.03
CA ALA A 35 3.28 -5.47 2.04
C ALA A 35 3.20 -4.39 3.14
N ASP A 36 4.34 -3.87 3.59
CA ASP A 36 4.38 -2.78 4.56
C ASP A 36 3.82 -1.47 3.99
N LEU A 37 4.08 -1.15 2.72
CA LEU A 37 3.44 -0.01 2.07
C LEU A 37 1.92 -0.19 2.00
N ALA A 38 1.45 -1.35 1.55
CA ALA A 38 0.03 -1.66 1.45
C ALA A 38 -0.67 -1.50 2.81
N ARG A 39 -0.07 -2.06 3.86
CA ARG A 39 -0.57 -1.96 5.23
C ARG A 39 -0.59 -0.52 5.72
N SER A 40 0.50 0.23 5.51
CA SER A 40 0.62 1.64 5.92
C SER A 40 -0.44 2.52 5.26
N VAL A 41 -0.70 2.32 3.97
CA VAL A 41 -1.75 3.06 3.24
C VAL A 41 -3.13 2.76 3.79
N LEU A 42 -3.46 1.49 4.04
CA LEU A 42 -4.78 1.13 4.57
C LEU A 42 -4.97 1.61 6.00
N LEU A 43 -3.96 1.49 6.87
CA LEU A 43 -4.03 2.04 8.24
C LEU A 43 -4.24 3.56 8.28
N ALA A 44 -3.78 4.28 7.25
CA ALA A 44 -4.01 5.72 7.14
C ALA A 44 -5.43 6.08 6.67
N LEU A 45 -6.21 5.13 6.15
CA LEU A 45 -7.49 5.39 5.47
C LEU A 45 -8.67 4.60 6.06
N THR A 46 -8.41 3.55 6.83
CA THR A 46 -9.38 2.64 7.44
C THR A 46 -9.02 2.34 8.89
N ASP A 47 -9.86 1.58 9.58
CA ASP A 47 -9.53 0.97 10.87
C ASP A 47 -8.55 -0.21 10.70
N GLU A 48 -7.88 -0.58 11.79
CA GLU A 48 -6.86 -1.63 11.83
C GLU A 48 -7.39 -3.01 11.40
N PRO A 49 -8.58 -3.49 11.86
CA PRO A 49 -9.12 -4.77 11.40
C PRO A 49 -9.32 -4.85 9.88
N THR A 50 -9.81 -3.77 9.27
CA THR A 50 -9.97 -3.70 7.82
C THR A 50 -8.62 -3.69 7.11
N ALA A 51 -7.65 -2.92 7.63
CA ALA A 51 -6.31 -2.86 7.06
C ALA A 51 -5.62 -4.24 7.10
N GLU A 52 -5.64 -4.92 8.25
CA GLU A 52 -5.06 -6.26 8.41
C GLU A 52 -5.73 -7.30 7.52
N ARG A 53 -7.04 -7.21 7.32
CA ARG A 53 -7.78 -8.13 6.44
C ARG A 53 -7.44 -7.92 4.96
N LEU A 54 -7.21 -6.67 4.53
CA LEU A 54 -7.17 -6.33 3.10
C LEU A 54 -5.77 -6.06 2.54
N TYR A 55 -4.75 -5.77 3.36
CA TYR A 55 -3.47 -5.29 2.84
C TYR A 55 -2.76 -6.25 1.90
N GLN A 56 -2.92 -7.57 2.06
CA GLN A 56 -2.30 -8.54 1.16
C GLN A 56 -2.94 -8.52 -0.24
N ALA A 57 -4.26 -8.39 -0.32
CA ALA A 57 -4.98 -8.22 -1.59
C ALA A 57 -4.62 -6.87 -2.21
N PHE A 58 -4.65 -5.79 -1.41
CA PHE A 58 -4.28 -4.45 -1.86
C PHE A 58 -2.86 -4.39 -2.40
N LYS A 59 -1.93 -5.12 -1.77
CA LYS A 59 -0.55 -5.27 -2.23
C LYS A 59 -0.52 -5.85 -3.64
N ALA A 60 -1.19 -6.97 -3.87
CA ALA A 60 -1.18 -7.66 -5.15
C ALA A 60 -1.86 -6.83 -6.26
N ASP A 61 -2.99 -6.22 -5.93
CA ASP A 61 -3.82 -5.52 -6.92
C ASP A 61 -3.30 -4.15 -7.31
N VAL A 62 -2.70 -3.44 -6.35
CA VAL A 62 -2.35 -2.03 -6.49
C VAL A 62 -0.85 -1.82 -6.31
N VAL A 63 -0.30 -2.15 -5.14
CA VAL A 63 1.09 -1.76 -4.78
C VAL A 63 2.13 -2.45 -5.65
N ALA A 64 1.95 -3.73 -5.95
CA ALA A 64 2.84 -4.51 -6.80
C ALA A 64 2.82 -4.03 -8.26
N ARG A 65 1.79 -3.29 -8.67
CA ARG A 65 1.62 -2.76 -10.03
C ARG A 65 2.04 -1.29 -10.18
N VAL A 66 2.39 -0.62 -9.09
CA VAL A 66 2.90 0.76 -9.17
C VAL A 66 4.22 0.77 -9.96
N PRO A 67 4.37 1.66 -10.96
CA PRO A 67 5.63 1.80 -11.70
C PRO A 67 6.83 2.00 -10.78
N ARG A 68 8.00 1.46 -11.16
CA ARG A 68 9.19 1.52 -10.30
C ARG A 68 9.60 2.95 -9.94
N ALA A 69 9.35 3.91 -10.83
CA ALA A 69 9.59 5.34 -10.64
C ALA A 69 8.71 5.97 -9.54
N GLY A 70 7.61 5.32 -9.14
CA GLY A 70 6.64 5.84 -8.19
C GLY A 70 5.39 6.37 -8.86
N GLY A 71 4.64 7.22 -8.16
CA GLY A 71 3.36 7.74 -8.62
C GLY A 71 2.48 8.27 -7.50
N VAL A 72 1.21 8.47 -7.81
CA VAL A 72 0.22 8.95 -6.83
C VAL A 72 -0.86 7.90 -6.65
N LEU A 73 -0.88 7.28 -5.47
CA LEU A 73 -2.05 6.56 -4.96
C LEU A 73 -2.98 7.59 -4.33
N ARG A 74 -4.10 7.93 -4.99
CA ARG A 74 -5.06 8.89 -4.43
C ARG A 74 -5.90 8.20 -3.37
N ALA A 75 -6.14 8.88 -2.25
CA ALA A 75 -6.99 8.35 -1.19
C ALA A 75 -8.40 7.98 -1.67
N ALA A 76 -8.96 8.73 -2.63
CA ALA A 76 -10.25 8.43 -3.23
C ALA A 76 -10.24 7.06 -3.95
N ASP A 77 -9.25 6.80 -4.80
CA ASP A 77 -9.11 5.54 -5.53
C ASP A 77 -8.94 4.35 -4.57
N VAL A 78 -8.17 4.54 -3.49
CA VAL A 78 -8.01 3.50 -2.45
C VAL A 78 -9.31 3.25 -1.71
N ARG A 79 -10.09 4.29 -1.37
CA ARG A 79 -11.41 4.12 -0.72
C ARG A 79 -12.40 3.39 -1.62
N VAL A 80 -12.40 3.68 -2.93
CA VAL A 80 -13.21 2.94 -3.92
C VAL A 80 -12.81 1.47 -3.95
N TRP A 81 -11.50 1.18 -4.00
CA TRP A 81 -11.00 -0.19 -3.94
C TRP A 81 -11.44 -0.89 -2.66
N VAL A 82 -11.32 -0.25 -1.48
CA VAL A 82 -11.74 -0.84 -0.20
C VAL A 82 -13.25 -1.14 -0.18
N ALA A 83 -14.09 -0.21 -0.67
CA ALA A 83 -15.54 -0.40 -0.71
C ALA A 83 -15.96 -1.58 -1.62
N ALA A 84 -15.21 -1.85 -2.69
CA ALA A 84 -15.43 -3.01 -3.55
C ALA A 84 -15.16 -4.33 -2.83
N GLN A 85 -14.26 -4.36 -1.83
CA GLN A 85 -13.94 -5.57 -1.04
C GLN A 85 -14.92 -5.86 0.10
N THR A 86 -15.78 -4.90 0.46
CA THR A 86 -16.79 -5.04 1.52
C THR A 86 -18.21 -5.24 1.00
N THR A 87 -18.43 -5.10 -0.31
CA THR A 87 -19.73 -5.41 -0.92
C THR A 87 -19.84 -6.95 -1.02
N PRO A 88 -20.79 -7.59 -0.31
CA PRO A 88 -21.03 -9.01 -0.53
C PRO A 88 -21.50 -9.19 -1.97
N ALA A 89 -20.99 -10.20 -2.66
CA ALA A 89 -21.66 -10.67 -3.87
C ALA A 89 -23.11 -11.03 -3.48
N ALA A 90 -24.08 -10.39 -4.13
CA ALA A 90 -25.51 -10.64 -3.93
C ALA A 90 -25.89 -12.09 -4.28
#